data_AF-A0A3B0IR30-F1
#
_entry.id   AF-A0A3B0IR30-F1
#
_cell.length_a   1.000
_cell.length_b   1.000
_cell.length_c   1.000
_cell.angle_alpha   90.00
_cell.angle_beta   90.00
_cell.angle_gamma   90.00
#
_symmetry.space_group_name_H-M   'P 1'
#
loop_
_entity.id
_entity.type
_entity.pdbx_description
1 polymer ?
#
loop_
_entity_poly.entity_id
_entity_poly.type
_entity_poly.pdbx_seq_one_letter_code
_entity_poly.pdbx_strand_id
1 'polypeptide(L)'
;MDLMRRLTAGELAELLGVLAALKTDQQNRLWQFRTKARDTLTKLPVSEKKILTQYSRGVNAGLASLASRHFEYLALLTTPADWRDEDSLLVLYALSSALQQNQAPRLYARGWFARHIQTEQLAFLMPDTSEWDTPLTGTPPAPPVWWGQNSDSAPLLPSEHTYVESNGCIVDGQHSESGHAMLANDMHLELMLPNYWYRAKITYCTDKVKISPFLD
;
A
#
# COMPACT_ATOMS: atom_id res chain seq x y z
N MET A 1 4.18 9.82 10.29
CA MET A 1 2.92 10.18 9.60
C MET A 1 3.02 11.47 8.78
N ASP A 2 3.65 12.55 9.28
CA ASP A 2 3.77 13.81 8.50
C ASP A 2 4.44 13.62 7.13
N LEU A 3 5.55 12.87 7.08
CA LEU A 3 6.25 12.59 5.84
C LEU A 3 5.36 11.90 4.79
N MET A 4 4.48 10.97 5.20
CA MET A 4 3.57 10.28 4.29
C MET A 4 2.52 11.20 3.70
N ARG A 5 1.87 12.06 4.50
CA ARG A 5 0.88 13.01 3.96
C ARG A 5 1.52 13.98 2.97
N ARG A 6 2.76 14.41 3.22
CA ARG A 6 3.51 15.32 2.34
C ARG A 6 3.98 14.64 1.07
N LEU A 7 4.51 13.42 1.18
CA LEU A 7 4.89 12.59 0.03
C LEU A 7 3.70 12.45 -0.92
N THR A 8 2.58 11.93 -0.43
CA THR A 8 1.40 11.68 -1.25
C THR A 8 0.80 12.95 -1.84
N ALA A 9 0.82 14.06 -1.10
CA ALA A 9 0.32 15.34 -1.62
C ALA A 9 1.27 16.04 -2.61
N GLY A 10 2.54 15.64 -2.66
CA GLY A 10 3.59 16.36 -3.38
C GLY A 10 3.93 17.70 -2.73
N GLU A 11 4.22 17.65 -1.43
CA GLU A 11 4.57 18.77 -0.55
C GLU A 11 5.84 18.47 0.30
N LEU A 12 6.69 17.55 -0.14
CA LEU A 12 7.95 17.23 0.54
C LEU A 12 8.99 18.34 0.42
N ALA A 13 9.00 19.08 -0.69
CA ALA A 13 9.94 20.18 -0.90
C ALA A 13 9.73 21.32 0.10
N GLU A 14 8.54 21.44 0.69
CA GLU A 14 8.28 22.38 1.80
C GLU A 14 9.04 22.00 3.08
N LEU A 15 9.36 20.72 3.26
CA LEU A 15 10.03 20.20 4.45
C LEU A 15 11.53 19.95 4.21
N LEU A 16 11.90 19.37 3.07
CA LEU A 16 13.25 18.94 2.73
C LEU A 16 13.98 19.87 1.76
N GLY A 17 13.29 20.89 1.25
CA GLY A 17 13.82 21.83 0.27
C GLY A 17 13.70 21.35 -1.18
N VAL A 18 13.80 22.32 -2.10
CA VAL A 18 13.58 22.13 -3.54
C VAL A 18 14.54 21.12 -4.15
N LEU A 19 15.83 21.20 -3.81
CA LEU A 19 16.85 20.32 -4.40
C LEU A 19 16.64 18.85 -4.06
N ALA A 20 16.12 18.55 -2.86
CA ALA A 20 15.94 17.18 -2.39
C ALA A 20 14.64 16.54 -2.90
N ALA A 21 13.56 17.32 -3.06
CA ALA A 21 12.22 16.74 -3.19
C ALA A 21 11.37 17.27 -4.36
N LEU A 22 11.83 18.26 -5.13
CA LEU A 22 11.01 18.85 -6.21
C LEU A 22 10.56 17.80 -7.24
N LYS A 23 11.45 16.91 -7.66
CA LYS A 23 11.13 15.87 -8.66
C LYS A 23 10.05 14.92 -8.15
N THR A 24 10.15 14.51 -6.89
CA THR A 24 9.17 13.65 -6.22
C THR A 24 7.82 14.36 -6.10
N ASP A 25 7.83 15.63 -5.69
CA ASP A 25 6.61 16.42 -5.59
C ASP A 25 5.92 16.59 -6.95
N GLN A 26 6.68 16.85 -8.01
CA GLN A 26 6.15 16.96 -9.37
C GLN A 26 5.47 15.66 -9.81
N GLN A 27 6.09 14.51 -9.55
CA GLN A 27 5.52 13.20 -9.87
C GLN A 27 4.23 12.93 -9.08
N ASN A 28 4.22 13.23 -7.78
CA ASN A 28 3.04 12.99 -6.93
C ASN A 28 1.90 13.96 -7.19
N ARG A 29 2.19 15.21 -7.59
CA ARG A 29 1.16 16.22 -7.91
C ARG A 29 0.33 15.85 -9.14
N LEU A 30 0.84 15.06 -10.08
CA LEU A 30 0.07 14.57 -11.24
C LEU A 30 -1.19 13.81 -10.81
N TRP A 31 -1.15 13.14 -9.67
CA TRP A 31 -2.27 12.35 -9.15
C TRP A 31 -3.34 13.20 -8.44
N GLN A 32 -3.02 14.43 -8.08
CA GLN A 32 -3.88 15.38 -7.37
C GLN A 32 -4.49 14.81 -6.08
N PHE A 33 -3.74 14.00 -5.33
CA PHE A 33 -4.24 13.30 -4.14
C PHE A 33 -4.80 14.25 -3.08
N ARG A 34 -4.23 15.45 -2.90
CA ARG A 34 -4.74 16.48 -1.99
C ARG A 34 -6.16 16.90 -2.35
N THR A 35 -6.41 17.20 -3.63
CA THR A 35 -7.74 17.58 -4.14
C THR A 35 -8.72 16.42 -3.98
N LYS A 36 -8.29 15.21 -4.38
CA LYS A 36 -9.10 13.99 -4.24
C LYS A 36 -9.47 13.71 -2.79
N ALA A 37 -8.54 13.86 -1.85
CA ALA A 37 -8.79 13.66 -0.43
C ALA A 37 -9.86 14.62 0.09
N ARG A 38 -9.80 15.90 -0.31
CA ARG A 38 -10.83 16.90 0.04
C ARG A 38 -12.18 16.54 -0.57
N ASP A 39 -12.21 16.18 -1.85
CA ASP A 39 -13.45 15.78 -2.53
C ASP A 39 -14.06 14.53 -1.91
N THR A 40 -13.24 13.53 -1.59
CA THR A 40 -13.68 12.32 -0.86
C THR A 40 -14.23 12.71 0.49
N LEU A 41 -13.51 13.52 1.27
CA LEU A 41 -13.96 13.97 2.58
C LEU A 41 -15.34 14.64 2.50
N THR A 42 -15.63 15.47 1.49
CA THR A 42 -16.96 16.09 1.34
C THR A 42 -18.09 15.08 1.07
N LYS A 43 -17.78 13.95 0.42
CA LYS A 43 -18.75 12.91 0.04
C LYS A 43 -18.97 11.85 1.12
N LEU A 44 -18.08 11.75 2.12
CA LEU A 44 -18.22 10.76 3.18
C LEU A 44 -19.51 10.96 4.01
N PRO A 45 -20.11 9.87 4.50
CA PRO A 45 -21.18 9.93 5.50
C PRO A 45 -20.77 10.75 6.73
N VAL A 46 -21.74 11.39 7.38
CA VAL A 46 -21.49 12.22 8.58
C VAL A 46 -20.83 11.41 9.70
N SER A 47 -21.20 10.14 9.85
CA SER A 47 -20.60 9.22 10.83
C SER A 47 -19.09 9.02 10.59
N GLU A 48 -18.69 8.82 9.34
CA GLU A 48 -17.28 8.60 8.97
C GLU A 48 -16.45 9.88 9.07
N LYS A 49 -17.01 11.02 8.61
CA LYS A 49 -16.39 12.34 8.82
C LYS A 49 -16.10 12.58 10.30
N LYS A 50 -17.06 12.27 11.18
CA LYS A 50 -16.89 12.43 12.62
C LYS A 50 -15.73 11.59 13.16
N ILE A 51 -15.53 10.37 12.66
CA ILE A 51 -14.37 9.53 13.05
C ILE A 51 -13.07 10.21 12.63
N LEU A 52 -12.96 10.67 11.38
CA LEU A 52 -11.77 11.37 10.89
C LEU A 52 -11.47 12.65 11.68
N THR A 53 -12.47 13.48 11.94
CA THR A 53 -12.31 14.71 12.73
C THR A 53 -11.82 14.40 14.14
N GLN A 54 -12.36 13.35 14.80
CA GLN A 54 -11.89 12.98 16.13
C GLN A 54 -10.46 12.44 16.11
N TYR A 55 -10.09 11.68 15.07
CA TYR A 55 -8.72 11.23 14.88
C TYR A 55 -7.76 12.42 14.70
N SER A 56 -8.05 13.36 13.80
CA SER A 56 -7.23 14.56 13.57
C SER A 56 -7.06 15.39 14.84
N ARG A 57 -8.14 15.58 15.60
CA ARG A 57 -8.08 16.25 16.90
C ARG A 57 -7.16 15.53 17.87
N GLY A 58 -7.22 14.21 17.93
CA GLY A 58 -6.32 13.39 18.75
C GLY A 58 -4.86 13.53 18.34
N VAL A 59 -4.57 13.51 17.04
CA VAL A 59 -3.21 13.73 16.52
C VAL A 59 -2.68 15.11 16.93
N ASN A 60 -3.49 16.16 16.75
CA ASN A 60 -3.09 17.53 17.10
C ASN A 60 -2.94 17.73 18.61
N ALA A 61 -3.83 17.13 19.42
CA ALA A 61 -3.69 17.13 20.87
C ALA A 61 -2.40 16.41 21.31
N GLY A 62 -2.10 15.26 20.70
CA GLY A 62 -0.86 14.54 20.90
C GLY A 62 0.36 15.39 20.57
N LEU A 63 0.35 16.04 19.39
CA LEU A 63 1.42 16.94 18.96
C LEU A 63 1.64 18.10 19.95
N ALA A 64 0.55 18.73 20.42
CA ALA A 64 0.61 19.83 21.38
C ALA A 64 1.07 19.38 22.78
N SER A 65 0.87 18.11 23.14
CA SER A 65 1.27 17.55 24.44
C SER A 65 2.74 17.15 24.53
N LEU A 66 3.49 17.18 23.42
CA LEU A 66 4.89 16.80 23.41
C LEU A 66 5.73 17.78 24.22
N ALA A 67 6.56 17.27 25.13
CA ALA A 67 7.47 18.09 25.93
C ALA A 67 8.58 18.75 25.08
N SER A 68 8.89 18.18 23.92
CA SER A 68 9.85 18.72 22.97
C SER A 68 9.48 18.30 21.54
N ARG A 69 9.98 19.06 20.56
CA ARG A 69 9.85 18.68 19.15
C ARG A 69 10.71 17.45 18.87
N HIS A 70 10.20 16.56 18.01
CA HIS A 70 10.97 15.45 17.48
C HIS A 70 12.25 15.96 16.79
N PHE A 71 13.32 15.16 16.85
CA PHE A 71 14.65 15.61 16.44
C PHE A 71 14.70 16.00 14.95
N GLU A 72 13.90 15.36 14.09
CA GLU A 72 13.83 15.69 12.66
C GLU A 72 13.40 17.14 12.45
N TYR A 73 12.42 17.62 13.23
CA TYR A 73 11.96 19.01 13.17
C TYR A 73 12.95 20.00 13.79
N LEU A 74 13.74 19.56 14.77
CA LEU A 74 14.84 20.36 15.31
C LEU A 74 15.96 20.51 14.27
N ALA A 75 16.34 19.41 13.60
CA ALA A 75 17.38 19.40 12.57
C ALA A 75 16.99 20.21 11.33
N LEU A 76 15.72 20.13 10.92
CA LEU A 76 15.18 20.88 9.79
C LEU A 76 14.82 22.34 10.13
N LEU A 77 14.97 22.75 11.40
CA LEU A 77 14.62 24.09 11.90
C LEU A 77 13.18 24.51 11.53
N THR A 78 12.26 23.54 11.56
CA THR A 78 10.87 23.73 11.13
C THR A 78 9.91 23.31 12.23
N THR A 79 8.64 23.70 12.09
CA THR A 79 7.56 23.32 12.98
C THR A 79 6.58 22.42 12.24
N PRO A 80 6.14 21.30 12.83
CA PRO A 80 5.11 20.46 12.23
C PRO A 80 3.82 21.26 12.06
N ALA A 81 3.21 21.17 10.89
CA ALA A 81 1.89 21.74 10.65
C ALA A 81 0.82 20.86 11.29
N ASP A 82 -0.30 21.46 11.70
CA ASP A 82 -1.44 20.72 12.23
C ASP A 82 -1.97 19.69 11.23
N TRP A 83 -2.43 18.56 11.76
CA TRP A 83 -3.12 17.51 11.02
C TRP A 83 -4.53 17.97 10.65
N ARG A 84 -4.87 17.86 9.37
CA ARG A 84 -6.21 18.11 8.83
C ARG A 84 -6.91 16.79 8.55
N ASP A 85 -8.24 16.82 8.50
CA ASP A 85 -9.05 15.62 8.26
C ASP A 85 -8.71 14.92 6.95
N GLU A 86 -8.39 15.67 5.89
CA GLU A 86 -7.97 15.09 4.62
C GLU A 86 -6.58 14.41 4.67
N ASP A 87 -5.72 14.74 5.64
CA ASP A 87 -4.38 14.15 5.74
C ASP A 87 -4.44 12.66 6.09
N SER A 88 -5.46 12.24 6.84
CA SER A 88 -5.73 10.83 7.12
C SER A 88 -5.98 10.02 5.84
N LEU A 89 -6.70 10.61 4.88
CA LEU A 89 -6.95 9.99 3.57
C LEU A 89 -5.67 9.91 2.73
N LEU A 90 -4.76 10.87 2.86
CA LEU A 90 -3.49 10.84 2.16
C LEU A 90 -2.57 9.72 2.65
N VAL A 91 -2.59 9.39 3.94
CA VAL A 91 -1.87 8.23 4.47
C VAL A 91 -2.45 6.95 3.88
N LEU A 92 -3.79 6.84 3.78
CA LEU A 92 -4.44 5.70 3.14
C LEU A 92 -4.10 5.60 1.64
N TYR A 93 -4.02 6.72 0.93
CA TYR A 93 -3.59 6.74 -0.46
C TYR A 93 -2.11 6.37 -0.62
N ALA A 94 -1.25 6.78 0.33
CA ALA A 94 0.16 6.34 0.36
C ALA A 94 0.25 4.82 0.45
N LEU A 95 -0.49 4.23 1.40
CA LEU A 95 -0.56 2.79 1.58
C LEU A 95 -1.13 2.09 0.34
N SER A 96 -2.24 2.59 -0.21
CA SER A 96 -2.84 2.04 -1.42
C SER A 96 -1.87 2.06 -2.61
N SER A 97 -1.09 3.13 -2.77
CA SER A 97 -0.06 3.23 -3.81
C SER A 97 1.07 2.22 -3.59
N ALA A 98 1.52 2.06 -2.34
CA ALA A 98 2.55 1.09 -1.99
C ALA A 98 2.10 -0.36 -2.27
N LEU A 99 0.86 -0.69 -1.90
CA LEU A 99 0.29 -2.03 -2.12
C LEU A 99 0.05 -2.35 -3.60
N GLN A 100 -0.05 -1.34 -4.47
CA GLN A 100 -0.19 -1.55 -5.91
C GLN A 100 1.15 -1.84 -6.62
N GLN A 101 2.30 -1.77 -5.95
CA GLN A 101 3.61 -2.15 -6.51
C GLN A 101 3.89 -1.57 -7.92
N ASN A 102 3.47 -0.33 -8.15
CA ASN A 102 3.62 0.34 -9.44
C ASN A 102 3.07 -0.46 -10.66
N GLN A 103 1.86 -1.01 -10.57
CA GLN A 103 1.23 -1.73 -11.69
C GLN A 103 1.00 -0.87 -12.95
N ALA A 104 1.11 0.46 -12.90
CA ALA A 104 0.71 1.35 -13.99
C ALA A 104 1.43 1.08 -15.34
N PRO A 105 2.78 0.91 -15.40
CA PRO A 105 3.45 0.54 -16.63
C PRO A 105 3.01 -0.83 -17.17
N ARG A 106 2.79 -1.82 -16.27
CA ARG A 106 2.28 -3.14 -16.65
C ARG A 106 0.90 -3.01 -17.29
N LEU A 107 -0.03 -2.30 -16.65
CA LEU A 107 -1.38 -2.09 -17.18
C LEU A 107 -1.38 -1.37 -18.54
N TYR A 108 -0.53 -0.34 -18.69
CA TYR A 108 -0.38 0.35 -19.96
C TYR A 108 0.17 -0.56 -21.06
N ALA A 109 1.23 -1.33 -20.76
CA ALA A 109 1.82 -2.29 -21.70
C ALA A 109 0.81 -3.36 -22.12
N ARG A 110 0.05 -3.94 -21.17
CA ARG A 110 -1.02 -4.91 -21.47
C ARG A 110 -2.09 -4.31 -22.38
N GLY A 111 -2.55 -3.09 -22.08
CA GLY A 111 -3.53 -2.40 -22.90
C GLY A 111 -3.00 -2.03 -24.29
N TRP A 112 -1.71 -1.70 -24.40
CA TRP A 112 -1.06 -1.44 -25.67
C TRP A 112 -0.97 -2.71 -26.51
N PHE A 113 -0.49 -3.83 -25.95
CA PHE A 113 -0.44 -5.12 -26.65
C PHE A 113 -1.82 -5.52 -27.14
N ALA A 114 -2.84 -5.49 -26.28
CA ALA A 114 -4.22 -5.85 -26.64
C ALA A 114 -4.79 -5.05 -27.83
N ARG A 115 -4.23 -3.88 -28.16
CA ARG A 115 -4.68 -3.03 -29.28
C ARG A 115 -3.79 -3.07 -30.52
N HIS A 116 -2.56 -3.60 -30.44
CA HIS A 116 -1.54 -3.40 -31.47
C HIS A 116 -0.84 -4.68 -31.94
N ILE A 117 -1.07 -5.84 -31.34
CA ILE A 117 -0.47 -7.11 -31.78
C ILE A 117 -1.54 -8.16 -32.11
N GLN A 118 -1.15 -9.18 -32.88
CA GLN A 118 -2.03 -10.28 -33.24
C GLN A 118 -2.40 -11.12 -32.02
N THR A 119 -3.57 -11.78 -32.04
CA THR A 119 -4.06 -12.62 -30.94
C THR A 119 -3.06 -13.68 -30.54
N GLU A 120 -2.39 -14.29 -31.51
CA GLU A 120 -1.38 -15.34 -31.31
C GLU A 120 -0.14 -14.77 -30.61
N GLN A 121 0.26 -13.54 -30.94
CA GLN A 121 1.38 -12.85 -30.29
C GLN A 121 1.01 -12.41 -28.87
N LEU A 122 -0.23 -12.00 -28.65
CA LEU A 122 -0.74 -11.62 -27.33
C LEU A 122 -0.81 -12.83 -26.39
N ALA A 123 -1.40 -13.94 -26.86
CA ALA A 123 -1.46 -15.19 -26.12
C ALA A 123 -0.06 -15.71 -25.76
N PHE A 124 0.93 -15.42 -26.60
CA PHE A 124 2.33 -15.76 -26.36
C PHE A 124 3.03 -14.83 -25.36
N LEU A 125 2.96 -13.50 -25.54
CA LEU A 125 3.65 -12.53 -24.67
C LEU A 125 2.98 -12.37 -23.30
N MET A 126 1.69 -12.69 -23.21
CA MET A 126 0.89 -12.55 -22.01
C MET A 126 -0.01 -13.77 -21.83
N PRO A 127 0.56 -14.94 -21.51
CA PRO A 127 -0.23 -16.12 -21.25
C PRO A 127 -1.10 -15.90 -20.00
N ASP A 128 -2.32 -16.45 -20.02
CA ASP A 128 -3.26 -16.29 -18.91
C ASP A 128 -2.84 -17.08 -17.65
N THR A 129 -1.96 -18.08 -17.81
CA THR A 129 -1.31 -18.79 -16.69
C THR A 129 0.14 -19.13 -17.00
N SER A 130 0.84 -19.63 -15.99
CA SER A 130 2.22 -20.11 -16.00
C SER A 130 2.32 -21.42 -15.21
N GLU A 131 3.48 -22.08 -15.28
CA GLU A 131 3.78 -23.27 -14.46
C GLU A 131 3.78 -22.98 -12.94
N TRP A 132 3.87 -21.71 -12.55
CA TRP A 132 3.84 -21.25 -11.16
C TRP A 132 2.42 -21.05 -10.64
N ASP A 133 1.42 -21.01 -11.52
CA ASP A 133 0.03 -20.87 -11.11
C ASP A 133 -0.49 -22.19 -10.54
N THR A 134 -1.08 -22.11 -9.36
CA THR A 134 -1.78 -23.24 -8.72
C THR A 134 -3.28 -22.94 -8.70
N PRO A 135 -4.00 -23.12 -9.83
CA PRO A 135 -5.38 -22.74 -9.91
C PRO A 135 -6.23 -23.56 -8.94
N LEU A 136 -7.16 -22.89 -8.23
CA LEU A 136 -8.12 -23.54 -7.33
C LEU A 136 -8.99 -24.58 -8.08
N THR A 137 -9.20 -24.39 -9.39
CA THR A 137 -9.89 -25.31 -10.29
C THR A 137 -9.29 -25.28 -11.70
N GLY A 138 -9.27 -26.43 -12.39
CA GLY A 138 -8.81 -26.54 -13.78
C GLY A 138 -7.34 -26.93 -13.94
N THR A 139 -6.87 -26.98 -15.19
CA THR A 139 -5.47 -27.26 -15.56
C THR A 139 -4.83 -25.97 -16.08
N PRO A 140 -3.66 -25.56 -15.58
CA PRO A 140 -2.97 -24.40 -16.15
C PRO A 140 -2.63 -24.68 -17.63
N PRO A 141 -2.93 -23.76 -18.58
CA PRO A 141 -2.48 -23.90 -19.95
C PRO A 141 -0.96 -24.12 -20.06
N ALA A 142 -0.59 -25.02 -20.97
CA ALA A 142 0.80 -25.31 -21.28
C ALA A 142 1.36 -24.24 -22.23
N PRO A 143 2.64 -23.84 -22.07
CA PRO A 143 3.29 -22.97 -23.05
C PRO A 143 3.28 -23.62 -24.45
N PRO A 144 3.32 -22.83 -25.54
CA PRO A 144 3.38 -23.36 -26.89
C PRO A 144 4.55 -24.34 -27.06
N VAL A 145 4.35 -25.41 -27.84
CA VAL A 145 5.35 -26.49 -27.99
C VAL A 145 6.74 -26.02 -28.45
N TRP A 146 6.83 -24.91 -29.17
CA TRP A 146 8.08 -24.33 -29.67
C TRP A 146 8.85 -23.48 -28.63
N TRP A 147 8.24 -23.20 -27.48
CA TRP A 147 8.86 -22.42 -26.41
C TRP A 147 9.92 -23.24 -25.67
N GLY A 148 11.12 -22.66 -25.47
CA GLY A 148 12.22 -23.33 -24.76
C GLY A 148 12.96 -24.42 -25.56
N GLN A 149 12.56 -24.70 -26.81
CA GLN A 149 13.19 -25.77 -27.61
C GLN A 149 14.66 -25.49 -28.02
N ASN A 150 15.17 -24.28 -27.80
CA ASN A 150 16.53 -23.86 -28.17
C ASN A 150 17.28 -23.13 -27.03
N SER A 151 16.96 -23.38 -25.76
CA SER A 151 17.59 -22.65 -24.65
C SER A 151 18.68 -23.43 -23.93
N ASP A 152 19.80 -23.72 -24.61
CA ASP A 152 21.00 -24.25 -23.93
C ASP A 152 21.78 -23.18 -23.15
N SER A 153 21.41 -21.90 -23.25
CA SER A 153 22.18 -20.81 -22.62
C SER A 153 21.45 -19.46 -22.61
N ALA A 154 20.15 -19.43 -22.30
CA ALA A 154 19.53 -18.15 -21.96
C ALA A 154 20.09 -17.72 -20.59
N PRO A 155 20.87 -16.64 -20.49
CA PRO A 155 21.30 -16.15 -19.18
C PRO A 155 20.03 -15.83 -18.38
N LEU A 156 19.98 -16.31 -17.13
CA LEU A 156 18.99 -15.86 -16.16
C LEU A 156 19.10 -14.33 -16.13
N LEU A 157 18.14 -13.64 -16.75
CA LEU A 157 18.02 -12.20 -16.57
C LEU A 157 17.75 -12.03 -15.07
N PRO A 158 18.62 -11.35 -14.31
CA PRO A 158 18.33 -11.08 -12.92
C PRO A 158 16.99 -10.35 -12.90
N SER A 159 15.99 -10.92 -12.22
CA SER A 159 14.75 -10.22 -11.99
C SER A 159 15.09 -9.05 -11.07
N GLU A 160 15.30 -7.86 -11.64
CA GLU A 160 15.53 -6.63 -10.85
C GLU A 160 14.31 -6.28 -9.97
N HIS A 161 13.19 -6.97 -10.17
CA HIS A 161 11.98 -6.83 -9.39
C HIS A 161 11.92 -7.90 -8.29
N THR A 162 12.33 -7.52 -7.08
CA THR A 162 11.86 -8.17 -5.85
C THR A 162 10.37 -7.86 -5.69
N TYR A 163 9.51 -8.76 -6.15
CA TYR A 163 8.12 -8.72 -5.76
C TYR A 163 8.04 -8.92 -4.26
N VAL A 164 7.40 -7.97 -3.59
CA VAL A 164 7.12 -8.07 -2.16
C VAL A 164 5.84 -8.87 -2.01
N GLU A 165 5.92 -10.04 -1.40
CA GLU A 165 4.76 -10.92 -1.18
C GLU A 165 4.37 -10.93 0.30
N SER A 166 3.43 -11.77 0.69
CA SER A 166 3.00 -11.89 2.09
C SER A 166 2.46 -13.29 2.31
N ASN A 167 2.62 -13.80 3.53
CA ASN A 167 2.05 -15.07 3.94
C ASN A 167 0.79 -14.85 4.78
N GLY A 168 -0.15 -15.77 4.66
CA GLY A 168 -1.32 -15.84 5.51
C GLY A 168 -1.78 -17.29 5.62
N CYS A 169 -2.17 -17.72 6.83
CA CYS A 169 -2.65 -19.07 7.07
C CYS A 169 -3.86 -19.04 8.00
N ILE A 170 -4.84 -19.89 7.69
CA ILE A 170 -6.00 -20.16 8.54
C ILE A 170 -6.06 -21.68 8.74
N VAL A 171 -6.18 -22.11 9.99
CA VAL A 171 -6.42 -23.50 10.35
C VAL A 171 -7.74 -23.54 11.11
N ASP A 172 -8.66 -24.41 10.68
CA ASP A 172 -9.92 -24.59 11.40
C ASP A 172 -9.71 -25.35 12.72
N GLY A 173 -10.74 -25.37 13.57
CA GLY A 173 -10.65 -26.06 14.85
C GLY A 173 -10.46 -27.57 14.75
N GLN A 174 -10.99 -28.22 13.70
CA GLN A 174 -10.90 -29.68 13.49
C GLN A 174 -9.47 -30.13 13.17
N HIS A 175 -8.67 -29.23 12.59
CA HIS A 175 -7.27 -29.47 12.23
C HIS A 175 -6.28 -28.86 13.24
N SER A 176 -6.75 -28.44 14.42
CA SER A 176 -5.93 -27.88 15.50
C SER A 176 -5.94 -28.80 16.73
N GLU A 177 -4.81 -28.93 17.42
CA GLU A 177 -4.73 -29.71 18.68
C GLU A 177 -5.64 -29.12 19.77
N SER A 178 -5.82 -27.79 19.77
CA SER A 178 -6.63 -27.09 20.78
C SER A 178 -8.14 -27.12 20.52
N GLY A 179 -8.59 -27.57 19.35
CA GLY A 179 -9.98 -27.46 18.91
C GLY A 179 -10.43 -26.05 18.48
N HIS A 180 -9.57 -25.04 18.53
CA HIS A 180 -9.87 -23.65 18.15
C HIS A 180 -9.23 -23.27 16.82
N ALA A 181 -9.91 -22.41 16.05
CA ALA A 181 -9.35 -21.88 14.81
C ALA A 181 -8.09 -21.02 15.08
N MET A 182 -7.09 -21.12 14.22
CA MET A 182 -5.87 -20.32 14.26
C MET A 182 -5.78 -19.45 13.01
N LEU A 183 -5.32 -18.21 13.17
CA LEU A 183 -5.07 -17.26 12.09
C LEU A 183 -3.65 -16.72 12.24
N ALA A 184 -2.88 -16.79 11.16
CA ALA A 184 -1.57 -16.17 11.04
C ALA A 184 -1.57 -15.20 9.86
N ASN A 185 -1.01 -14.01 10.07
CA ASN A 185 -0.81 -12.99 9.04
C ASN A 185 0.63 -12.48 9.14
N ASP A 186 1.37 -12.60 8.05
CA ASP A 186 2.80 -12.28 7.96
C ASP A 186 3.02 -11.42 6.70
N MET A 187 2.69 -10.14 6.84
CA MET A 187 2.84 -9.17 5.76
C MET A 187 4.31 -8.81 5.58
N HIS A 188 4.83 -8.96 4.37
CA HIS A 188 6.13 -8.38 4.02
C HIS A 188 5.86 -7.06 3.29
N LEU A 189 6.44 -5.98 3.80
CA LEU A 189 6.47 -4.66 3.17
C LEU A 189 7.89 -4.13 3.29
N GLU A 190 8.26 -3.20 2.41
CA GLU A 190 9.55 -2.53 2.49
C GLU A 190 9.75 -1.90 3.88
N LEU A 191 10.92 -2.14 4.47
CA LEU A 191 11.28 -1.54 5.75
C LEU A 191 11.64 -0.07 5.52
N MET A 192 10.71 0.82 5.86
CA MET A 192 10.85 2.25 5.63
C MET A 192 10.44 3.09 6.85
N LEU A 193 10.88 4.35 6.86
CA LEU A 193 10.46 5.35 7.84
C LEU A 193 9.71 6.51 7.16
N PRO A 194 8.54 6.92 7.69
CA PRO A 194 7.76 6.21 8.71
C PRO A 194 7.23 4.87 8.16
N ASN A 195 6.98 3.91 9.05
CA ASN A 195 6.37 2.63 8.67
C ASN A 195 4.86 2.79 8.39
N TYR A 196 4.28 1.85 7.66
CA TYR A 196 2.83 1.78 7.44
C TYR A 196 2.08 1.23 8.66
N TRP A 197 2.70 0.33 9.42
CA TRP A 197 2.06 -0.42 10.49
C TRP A 197 2.43 0.09 11.87
N TYR A 198 1.40 0.38 12.66
CA TYR A 198 1.52 0.70 14.07
C TYR A 198 0.65 -0.26 14.89
N ARG A 199 1.26 -0.99 15.83
CA ARG A 199 0.52 -1.90 16.71
C ARG A 199 -0.19 -1.10 17.80
N ALA A 200 -1.52 -1.22 17.87
CA ALA A 200 -2.34 -0.62 18.91
C ALA A 200 -3.43 -1.57 19.39
N LYS A 201 -3.85 -1.42 20.66
CA LYS A 201 -5.05 -2.03 21.24
C LYS A 201 -6.01 -0.89 21.61
N ILE A 202 -7.20 -0.88 21.02
CA ILE A 202 -8.23 0.12 21.31
C ILE A 202 -9.38 -0.61 22.00
N THR A 203 -9.57 -0.35 23.28
CA THR A 203 -10.71 -0.87 24.04
C THR A 203 -11.75 0.24 24.14
N TYR A 204 -12.95 -0.01 23.63
CA TYR A 204 -14.07 0.93 23.71
C TYR A 204 -15.35 0.18 24.05
N CYS A 205 -16.24 0.83 24.79
CA CYS A 205 -17.55 0.27 25.11
C CYS A 205 -18.45 0.38 23.88
N THR A 206 -19.00 -0.75 23.46
CA THR A 206 -20.06 -0.80 22.46
C THR A 206 -21.24 -1.52 23.08
N ASP A 207 -22.46 -1.14 22.68
CA ASP A 207 -23.65 -1.93 23.00
C ASP A 207 -23.67 -3.27 22.23
N LYS A 208 -22.74 -3.46 21.28
CA LYS A 208 -22.56 -4.67 20.45
C LYS A 208 -21.07 -4.91 20.17
N VAL A 209 -20.50 -5.90 20.85
CA VAL A 209 -19.22 -6.59 20.58
C VAL A 209 -17.93 -5.80 20.85
N LYS A 210 -17.04 -6.39 21.66
CA LYS A 210 -15.63 -5.99 21.79
C LYS A 210 -14.88 -6.34 20.50
N ILE A 211 -14.32 -5.34 19.82
CA ILE A 211 -13.40 -5.56 18.70
C ILE A 211 -11.97 -5.43 19.24
N SER A 212 -11.27 -6.56 19.36
CA SER A 212 -9.82 -6.59 19.61
C SER A 212 -9.15 -7.18 18.38
N PRO A 213 -8.13 -6.52 17.79
CA PRO A 213 -7.43 -7.05 16.63
C PRO A 213 -6.45 -8.21 16.95
N PHE A 214 -6.28 -8.57 18.23
CA PHE A 214 -5.39 -9.65 18.65
C PHE A 214 -5.99 -10.42 19.83
N LEU A 215 -5.80 -11.75 19.84
CA LEU A 215 -6.10 -12.64 20.97
C LEU A 215 -5.03 -12.44 22.06
N ASP A 216 -5.45 -12.42 23.33
CA ASP A 216 -4.56 -12.34 24.50
C ASP A 216 -3.78 -13.65 24.70
#